data_AF-A0A3D5RNC0-F1
#
_entry.id   AF-A0A3D5RNC0-F1
#
_cell.length_a   1.000
_cell.length_b   1.000
_cell.length_c   1.000
_cell.angle_alpha   90.00
_cell.angle_beta   90.00
_cell.angle_gamma   90.00
#
_symmetry.space_group_name_H-M   'P 1'
#
loop_
_entity.id
_entity.type
_entity.pdbx_description
1 polymer ?
#
loop_
_entity_poly.entity_id
_entity_poly.type
_entity_poly.pdbx_seq_one_letter_code
_entity_poly.pdbx_strand_id
1 'polypeptide(L)'
;EIKDGQYTGKVAGEPCFQSGKIGHLNQWLAKTGESIKGASFYSDSHNDLPMLELVDYPVVVNADEQLTQIATDKGWPSLDWH
;
A
#
# COMPACT_ATOMS: atom_id res chain seq x y z
N GLU A 1 9.94 5.55 17.42
CA GLU A 1 11.05 6.25 18.10
C GLU A 1 11.60 5.33 19.18
N ILE A 2 12.91 5.08 19.13
CA ILE A 2 13.63 4.37 20.19
C ILE A 2 14.45 5.43 20.93
N LYS A 3 14.26 5.52 22.23
CA LYS A 3 15.08 6.36 23.11
C LYS A 3 15.58 5.47 24.24
N ASP A 4 16.89 5.50 24.47
CA ASP A 4 17.57 4.73 25.52
C ASP A 4 17.25 3.22 25.51
N GLY A 5 17.19 2.63 24.31
CA GLY A 5 16.98 1.19 24.12
C GLY A 5 15.56 0.70 24.36
N GLN A 6 14.59 1.60 24.57
CA GLN A 6 13.19 1.25 24.79
C GLN A 6 12.27 1.86 23.72
N TYR A 7 11.25 1.08 23.33
CA TYR A 7 10.21 1.53 22.41
C TYR A 7 9.32 2.55 23.13
N THR A 8 9.35 3.80 22.69
CA THR A 8 8.61 4.91 23.32
C THR A 8 7.11 4.93 22.99
N GLY A 9 6.63 3.98 22.17
CA GLY A 9 5.26 3.97 21.65
C GLY A 9 4.95 5.06 20.62
N LYS A 10 5.88 5.99 20.37
CA LYS A 10 5.74 7.01 19.31
C LYS A 10 6.27 6.46 17.99
N VAL A 11 5.55 6.70 16.90
CA VAL A 11 6.05 6.42 15.55
C VAL A 11 7.27 7.31 15.29
N ALA A 12 8.40 6.72 14.90
CA ALA A 12 9.54 7.52 14.44
C ALA A 12 9.29 7.90 12.98
N GLY A 13 9.15 9.19 12.69
CA GLY A 13 8.90 9.70 11.35
C GLY A 13 7.43 9.65 10.93
N GLU A 14 7.18 9.95 9.66
CA GLU A 14 5.86 9.83 9.06
C GLU A 14 5.47 8.33 9.02
N PRO A 15 4.32 7.93 9.58
CA PRO A 15 3.91 6.54 9.55
C PRO A 15 3.86 6.03 8.11
N CYS A 16 4.38 4.82 7.84
CA CYS A 16 4.12 4.08 6.59
C CYS A 16 2.65 3.62 6.52
N PHE A 17 1.72 4.55 6.65
CA PHE A 17 0.29 4.34 6.68
C PHE A 17 -0.33 5.23 5.62
N GLN A 18 -1.11 4.65 4.71
CA GLN A 18 -1.78 5.36 3.62
C GLN A 18 -0.79 6.20 2.78
N SER A 19 -0.84 7.52 2.89
CA SER A 19 0.00 8.46 2.14
C SER A 19 1.50 8.32 2.41
N GLY A 20 1.90 7.85 3.60
CA GLY A 20 3.32 7.65 3.93
C GLY A 20 3.99 6.55 3.10
N LYS A 21 3.24 5.51 2.69
CA LYS A 21 3.75 4.47 1.78
C LYS A 21 4.09 5.06 0.41
N ILE A 22 3.23 5.93 -0.12
CA ILE A 22 3.45 6.62 -1.40
C ILE A 22 4.67 7.55 -1.32
N GLY A 23 4.80 8.29 -0.22
CA GLY A 23 5.96 9.16 0.00
C GLY A 23 7.29 8.41 -0.01
N HIS A 24 7.35 7.26 0.68
CA HIS A 24 8.54 6.41 0.70
C HIS A 24 8.82 5.73 -0.64
N LEU A 25 7.78 5.26 -1.34
CA LEU A 25 7.90 4.70 -2.68
C LEU A 25 8.48 5.73 -3.66
N ASN A 26 7.92 6.95 -3.68
CA ASN A 26 8.40 8.02 -4.55
C ASN A 26 9.85 8.41 -4.26
N GLN A 27 10.24 8.48 -2.98
CA GLN A 27 11.65 8.72 -2.63
C GLN A 27 12.58 7.61 -3.10
N TRP A 28 12.15 6.35 -3.02
CA TRP A 28 12.94 5.21 -3.50
C TRP A 28 13.08 5.24 -5.02
N LEU A 29 11.98 5.41 -5.76
CA LEU A 29 11.98 5.51 -7.22
C LEU A 29 12.89 6.64 -7.72
N ALA A 30 12.81 7.81 -7.07
CA ALA A 30 13.67 8.94 -7.41
C ALA A 30 15.17 8.66 -7.18
N LYS A 31 15.51 7.80 -6.21
CA LYS A 31 16.89 7.40 -5.93
C LYS A 31 17.41 6.30 -6.85
N THR A 32 16.55 5.38 -7.27
CA THR A 32 16.94 4.24 -8.11
C THR A 32 16.78 4.49 -9.59
N GLY A 33 15.99 5.50 -9.98
CA GLY A 33 15.60 5.75 -11.38
C GLY A 33 14.58 4.74 -11.91
N GLU A 34 14.02 3.92 -11.02
CA GLU A 34 13.01 2.91 -11.35
C GLU A 34 11.64 3.57 -11.57
N SER A 35 10.76 2.87 -12.28
CA SER A 35 9.39 3.30 -12.53
C SER A 35 8.39 2.30 -11.97
N ILE A 36 7.25 2.80 -11.49
CA ILE A 36 6.12 1.93 -11.13
C ILE A 36 5.37 1.43 -12.36
N LYS A 37 5.72 1.90 -13.56
CA LYS A 37 5.02 1.52 -14.78
C LYS A 37 5.16 0.02 -15.00
N GLY A 38 4.04 -0.67 -15.13
CA GLY A 38 3.94 -2.12 -15.20
C GLY A 38 3.98 -2.82 -13.84
N ALA A 39 3.95 -2.09 -12.72
CA ALA A 39 3.94 -2.69 -11.39
C ALA A 39 2.58 -3.31 -11.06
N SER A 40 2.63 -4.38 -10.27
CA SER A 40 1.47 -4.98 -9.64
C SER A 40 1.51 -4.75 -8.14
N PHE A 41 0.36 -4.51 -7.53
CA PHE A 41 0.25 -4.34 -6.09
C PHE A 41 -0.89 -5.20 -5.55
N TYR A 42 -0.59 -5.98 -4.51
CA TYR A 42 -1.51 -6.93 -3.89
C TYR A 42 -1.86 -6.44 -2.50
N SER A 43 -3.14 -6.35 -2.16
CA SER A 43 -3.57 -5.95 -0.82
C SER A 43 -4.91 -6.55 -0.41
N ASP A 44 -5.05 -6.73 0.91
CA ASP A 44 -6.24 -7.20 1.61
C ASP A 44 -6.97 -6.07 2.37
N SER A 45 -6.41 -4.85 2.42
CA SER A 45 -6.95 -3.77 3.23
C SER A 45 -7.25 -2.50 2.44
N HIS A 46 -8.42 -1.91 2.64
CA HIS A 46 -8.80 -0.61 2.06
C HIS A 46 -7.81 0.53 2.40
N ASN A 47 -7.02 0.38 3.45
CA ASN A 47 -5.96 1.33 3.81
C ASN A 47 -4.92 1.52 2.69
N ASP A 48 -4.75 0.52 1.84
CA ASP A 48 -3.83 0.57 0.71
C ASP A 48 -4.50 0.93 -0.61
N LEU A 49 -5.75 1.40 -0.57
CA LEU A 49 -6.45 1.90 -1.75
C LEU A 49 -5.62 2.93 -2.54
N PRO A 50 -4.94 3.92 -1.93
CA PRO A 50 -4.11 4.86 -2.68
C PRO A 50 -2.96 4.18 -3.45
N MET A 51 -2.42 3.06 -2.95
CA MET A 51 -1.38 2.29 -3.62
C MET A 51 -1.94 1.43 -4.74
N LEU A 52 -3.12 0.83 -4.54
CA LEU A 52 -3.83 0.09 -5.58
C LEU A 52 -4.23 0.99 -6.75
N GLU A 53 -4.65 2.22 -6.48
CA GLU A 53 -4.97 3.20 -7.53
C GLU A 53 -3.74 3.72 -8.28
N LEU A 54 -2.55 3.57 -7.71
CA LEU A 54 -1.31 4.10 -8.26
C LEU A 54 -0.66 3.15 -9.29
N VAL A 55 -0.87 1.83 -9.17
CA VAL A 55 -0.23 0.82 -10.02
C VAL A 55 -1.05 0.44 -11.25
N ASP A 56 -0.39 -0.09 -12.27
CA ASP A 56 -1.07 -0.54 -13.50
C ASP A 56 -1.87 -1.84 -13.30
N TYR A 57 -1.45 -2.69 -12.35
CA TYR A 57 -2.08 -3.98 -12.08
C TYR A 57 -2.42 -4.16 -10.59
N PRO A 58 -3.47 -3.49 -10.09
CA PRO A 58 -3.96 -3.72 -8.74
C PRO A 58 -4.61 -5.11 -8.63
N VAL A 59 -4.34 -5.81 -7.55
CA VAL A 59 -4.96 -7.10 -7.22
C VAL A 59 -5.39 -7.08 -5.77
N VAL A 60 -6.64 -7.44 -5.54
CA VAL A 60 -7.23 -7.50 -4.22
C VAL A 60 -7.21 -8.95 -3.75
N VAL A 61 -6.76 -9.22 -2.53
CA VAL A 61 -6.61 -10.59 -2.01
C VAL A 61 -7.25 -10.69 -0.64
N ASN A 62 -8.21 -11.60 -0.43
CA ASN A 62 -8.87 -11.83 0.86
C ASN A 62 -9.34 -10.54 1.58
N ALA A 63 -9.89 -9.59 0.83
CA ALA A 63 -10.01 -8.22 1.30
C ALA A 63 -11.23 -7.95 2.19
N ASP A 64 -11.16 -6.86 2.96
CA ASP A 64 -12.30 -6.35 3.71
C ASP A 64 -13.48 -5.96 2.79
N GLU A 65 -14.68 -5.84 3.37
CA GLU A 65 -15.91 -5.54 2.60
C GLU A 65 -15.81 -4.24 1.80
N GLN A 66 -15.13 -3.22 2.34
CA GLN A 66 -14.97 -1.93 1.66
C GLN A 66 -14.09 -2.08 0.43
N LEU A 67 -12.93 -2.71 0.56
CA LEU A 67 -12.03 -2.92 -0.56
C LEU A 67 -12.63 -3.88 -1.59
N THR A 68 -13.39 -4.88 -1.16
CA THR A 68 -14.11 -5.80 -2.05
C THR A 68 -15.15 -5.07 -2.91
N GLN A 69 -15.90 -4.13 -2.33
CA GLN A 69 -16.85 -3.32 -3.09
C GLN A 69 -16.11 -2.43 -4.11
N ILE A 70 -15.03 -1.77 -3.69
CA ILE A 70 -14.23 -0.91 -4.57
C ILE A 70 -13.60 -1.71 -5.71
N ALA A 71 -13.08 -2.91 -5.41
CA ALA A 71 -12.53 -3.82 -6.40
C ALA A 71 -13.59 -4.21 -7.45
N THR A 72 -14.81 -4.49 -6.99
CA THR A 72 -15.95 -4.80 -7.86
C THR A 72 -16.32 -3.61 -8.76
N ASP A 73 -16.42 -2.41 -8.18
CA ASP A 73 -16.79 -1.19 -8.90
C ASP A 73 -15.73 -0.79 -9.94
N LYS A 74 -14.45 -1.01 -9.63
CA LYS A 74 -13.31 -0.71 -10.52
C LYS A 74 -12.94 -1.87 -11.45
N GLY A 75 -13.58 -3.03 -11.31
CA GLY A 75 -13.25 -4.24 -12.09
C GLY A 75 -11.85 -4.79 -11.80
N TRP A 76 -11.34 -4.61 -10.58
CA TRP A 76 -10.05 -5.15 -10.16
C TRP A 76 -10.13 -6.65 -9.90
N PRO A 77 -9.09 -7.43 -10.25
CA PRO A 77 -9.00 -8.83 -9.89
C PRO A 77 -9.06 -9.03 -8.38
N SER A 78 -9.99 -9.87 -7.92
CA SER A 78 -10.09 -10.33 -6.54
C SER A 78 -9.68 -11.81 -6.47
N LEU A 79 -8.74 -12.13 -5.60
CA LEU A 79 -8.28 -13.48 -5.34
C LEU A 79 -8.70 -13.90 -3.93
N ASP A 80 -9.23 -15.12 -3.84
CA ASP A 80 -9.52 -15.80 -2.58
C ASP A 80 -8.57 -17.00 -2.49
N TRP A 81 -7.72 -17.03 -1.46
CA TRP A 81 -6.65 -18.03 -1.29
C TRP A 81 -6.93 -19.02 -0.14
N HIS A 82 -8.19 -19.20 0.23
CA HIS A 82 -8.60 -20.22 1.19
C HIS A 82 -8.39 -21.66 0.70
#